data_AF-A0A953AW38-F1
#
_entry.id   AF-A0A953AW38-F1
#
_cell.length_a   1.000
_cell.length_b   1.000
_cell.length_c   1.000
_cell.angle_alpha   90.00
_cell.angle_beta   90.00
_cell.angle_gamma   90.00
#
_symmetry.space_group_name_H-M   'P 1'
#
loop_
_entity.id
_entity.type
_entity.pdbx_description
1 polymer ?
#
loop_
_entity_poly.entity_id
_entity_poly.type
_entity_poly.pdbx_seq_one_letter_code
_entity_poly.pdbx_strand_id
1 'polypeptide(L)'
;CGGLVMTCIYEFCHCVQHLNYAPRLAFLKRLKRLHLAHHFHNEQGNFGITSFLCDRLFGTYYDRVRDVPRSATVFNLGYTEEEARHYPWVAALSGGTRGDGNPRRFRAGAGAVPGPVAQDG
;
A
#
# COMPACT_ATOMS: atom_id res chain seq x y z
N CYS A 1 1.59 -27.56 -11.29
CA CYS A 1 2.69 -27.46 -10.31
C CYS A 1 3.55 -26.19 -10.44
N GLY A 2 3.87 -25.71 -11.65
CA GLY A 2 4.73 -24.52 -11.83
C GLY A 2 4.20 -23.20 -11.23
N GLY A 3 2.89 -22.96 -11.26
CA GLY A 3 2.29 -21.73 -10.71
C GLY A 3 2.52 -21.55 -9.21
N LEU A 4 2.36 -22.62 -8.42
CA LEU A 4 2.61 -22.59 -6.97
C LEU A 4 4.06 -22.26 -6.65
N VAL A 5 5.00 -22.88 -7.39
CA VAL A 5 6.44 -22.60 -7.22
C VAL A 5 6.73 -21.14 -7.53
N MET A 6 6.17 -20.58 -8.61
CA MET A 6 6.34 -19.17 -8.95
C MET A 6 5.77 -18.25 -7.88
N THR A 7 4.58 -18.51 -7.36
CA THR A 7 3.99 -17.73 -6.25
C THR A 7 4.88 -17.79 -5.01
N CYS A 8 5.38 -18.97 -4.62
CA CYS A 8 6.28 -19.08 -3.47
C CYS A 8 7.57 -18.28 -3.64
N ILE A 9 8.19 -18.33 -4.82
CA ILE A 9 9.41 -17.55 -5.12
C ILE A 9 9.10 -16.05 -5.09
N TYR A 10 7.97 -15.65 -5.68
CA TYR A 10 7.53 -14.26 -5.71
C TYR A 10 7.31 -13.70 -4.30
N GLU A 11 6.56 -14.41 -3.46
CA GLU A 11 6.30 -14.02 -2.07
C GLU A 11 7.58 -14.04 -1.22
N PHE A 12 8.48 -15.00 -1.44
CA PHE A 12 9.79 -15.00 -0.78
C PHE A 12 10.58 -13.72 -1.12
N CYS A 13 10.65 -13.36 -2.41
CA CYS A 13 11.29 -12.12 -2.85
C CYS A 13 10.60 -10.86 -2.27
N HIS A 14 9.27 -10.88 -2.17
CA HIS A 14 8.51 -9.80 -1.57
C HIS A 14 8.85 -9.63 -0.08
N CYS A 15 8.87 -10.73 0.68
CA CYS A 15 9.25 -10.75 2.09
C CYS A 15 10.64 -10.16 2.31
N VAL A 16 11.65 -10.61 1.54
CA VAL A 16 13.03 -10.14 1.67
C VAL A 16 13.15 -8.61 1.48
N GLN A 17 12.30 -8.01 0.65
CA GLN A 17 12.33 -6.56 0.42
C GLN A 17 11.81 -5.76 1.62
N HIS A 18 10.87 -6.33 2.38
CA HIS A 18 10.35 -5.74 3.61
C HIS A 18 11.22 -5.98 4.84
N LEU A 19 12.07 -7.02 4.83
CA LEU A 19 13.02 -7.25 5.92
C LEU A 19 14.03 -6.09 6.04
N ASN A 20 14.56 -5.85 7.24
CA ASN A 20 15.67 -4.92 7.46
C ASN A 20 17.03 -5.49 7.00
N TYR A 21 17.06 -6.06 5.80
CA TYR A 21 18.23 -6.64 5.17
C TYR A 21 18.66 -5.80 3.97
N ALA A 22 19.93 -5.40 3.92
CA ALA A 22 20.49 -4.69 2.76
C ALA A 22 21.16 -5.70 1.81
N PRO A 23 20.58 -5.97 0.63
CA PRO A 23 21.20 -6.90 -0.31
C PRO A 23 22.53 -6.34 -0.80
N ARG A 24 23.50 -7.21 -1.10
CA ARG A 24 24.84 -6.77 -1.55
C ARG A 24 24.82 -6.23 -2.99
N LEU A 25 24.01 -6.83 -3.86
CA LEU A 25 23.90 -6.51 -5.28
C LEU A 25 23.16 -5.18 -5.51
N ALA A 26 23.74 -4.29 -6.30
CA ALA A 26 23.17 -2.97 -6.60
C ALA A 26 21.78 -3.05 -7.26
N PHE A 27 21.57 -4.04 -8.13
CA PHE A 27 20.26 -4.30 -8.75
C PHE A 27 19.18 -4.61 -7.70
N LEU A 28 19.45 -5.51 -6.75
CA LEU A 28 18.52 -5.85 -5.68
C LEU A 28 18.29 -4.69 -4.72
N LYS A 29 19.33 -3.88 -4.44
CA LYS A 29 19.17 -2.63 -3.67
C LYS A 29 18.21 -1.66 -4.37
N ARG A 30 18.27 -1.58 -5.70
CA ARG A 30 17.37 -0.75 -6.51
C ARG A 30 15.95 -1.27 -6.45
N LEU A 31 15.72 -2.57 -6.68
CA LEU A 31 14.39 -3.18 -6.56
C LEU A 31 13.76 -2.89 -5.20
N LYS A 32 14.50 -3.18 -4.12
CA LYS A 32 14.05 -2.88 -2.76
C LYS A 32 13.68 -1.41 -2.57
N ARG A 33 14.48 -0.47 -3.09
CA ARG A 33 14.19 0.96 -2.99
C ARG A 33 12.89 1.32 -3.72
N LEU A 34 12.69 0.80 -4.93
CA LEU A 34 11.49 1.05 -5.74
C LEU A 34 10.24 0.48 -5.04
N HIS A 35 10.33 -0.75 -4.54
CA HIS A 35 9.27 -1.41 -3.78
C HIS A 35 8.90 -0.66 -2.49
N LEU A 36 9.89 -0.15 -1.76
CA LEU A 36 9.62 0.70 -0.59
C LEU A 36 8.99 2.04 -1.00
N ALA A 37 9.38 2.63 -2.14
CA ALA A 37 8.74 3.83 -2.65
C ALA A 37 7.26 3.58 -3.01
N HIS A 38 6.93 2.42 -3.57
CA HIS A 38 5.55 2.01 -3.81
C HIS A 38 4.73 2.00 -2.51
N HIS A 39 5.23 1.34 -1.45
CA HIS A 39 4.50 1.21 -0.18
C HIS A 39 4.40 2.48 0.67
N PHE A 40 5.38 3.38 0.58
CA PHE A 40 5.48 4.52 1.52
C PHE A 40 5.30 5.89 0.87
N HIS A 41 5.35 5.97 -0.45
CA HIS A 41 5.21 7.22 -1.20
C HIS A 41 4.03 7.25 -2.17
N ASN A 42 3.96 6.29 -3.09
CA ASN A 42 2.91 6.27 -4.11
C ASN A 42 2.63 4.85 -4.59
N GLU A 43 1.45 4.35 -4.25
CA GLU A 43 0.95 3.01 -4.57
C GLU A 43 0.60 2.81 -6.05
N GLN A 44 0.59 3.88 -6.86
CA GLN A 44 0.21 3.83 -8.27
C GLN A 44 1.40 3.62 -9.23
N GLY A 45 2.60 3.36 -8.72
CA GLY A 45 3.77 3.05 -9.55
C GLY A 45 4.74 2.09 -8.88
N ASN A 46 5.74 1.63 -9.63
CA ASN A 46 6.73 0.64 -9.19
C ASN A 46 6.10 -0.64 -8.60
N PHE A 47 5.20 -1.27 -9.35
CA PHE A 47 4.52 -2.51 -8.96
C PHE A 47 5.45 -3.73 -8.95
N GLY A 48 6.58 -3.64 -9.66
CA GLY A 48 7.52 -4.73 -9.86
C GLY A 48 8.29 -5.14 -8.61
N ILE A 49 8.01 -6.34 -8.11
CA ILE A 49 8.71 -6.94 -6.95
C ILE A 49 10.01 -7.62 -7.37
N THR A 50 9.99 -8.47 -8.40
CA THR A 50 11.16 -9.24 -8.86
C THR A 50 11.88 -8.55 -10.03
N SER A 51 11.19 -7.69 -10.76
CA SER A 51 11.75 -6.88 -11.84
C SER A 51 10.90 -5.61 -12.06
N PHE A 52 11.53 -4.51 -12.45
CA PHE A 52 10.85 -3.26 -12.86
C PHE A 52 10.67 -3.16 -14.39
N LEU A 53 10.86 -4.26 -15.13
CA LEU A 53 10.74 -4.26 -16.58
C LEU A 53 9.29 -4.04 -17.01
N CYS A 54 8.34 -4.72 -16.35
CA CYS A 54 6.92 -4.49 -16.57
C CYS A 54 6.55 -3.04 -16.27
N ASP A 55 7.10 -2.44 -15.21
CA ASP A 55 6.82 -1.04 -14.90
C ASP A 55 7.29 -0.07 -15.99
N ARG A 56 8.42 -0.38 -16.64
CA ARG A 56 8.88 0.41 -17.79
C ARG A 56 8.00 0.21 -19.02
N LEU A 57 7.53 -1.02 -19.24
CA LEU A 57 6.68 -1.35 -20.38
C LEU A 57 5.30 -0.69 -20.26
N PHE A 58 4.75 -0.63 -19.06
CA PHE A 58 3.42 -0.06 -18.78
C PHE A 58 3.46 1.41 -18.31
N GLY A 59 4.64 2.02 -18.24
CA GLY A 59 4.79 3.45 -17.89
C GLY A 59 4.57 3.79 -16.41
N THR A 60 4.63 2.79 -15.52
CA THR A 60 4.44 2.95 -14.05
C THR A 60 5.76 3.08 -13.30
N TYR A 61 6.88 3.08 -14.02
CA TYR A 61 8.23 3.17 -13.46
C TYR A 61 8.61 4.62 -13.10
N TYR A 62 9.12 4.82 -11.88
CA TYR A 62 9.77 6.07 -11.48
C TYR A 62 11.00 5.82 -10.58
N ASP A 63 12.11 6.50 -10.85
CA ASP A 63 13.39 6.22 -10.18
C ASP A 63 13.56 6.98 -8.86
N ARG A 64 13.06 8.21 -8.78
CA ARG A 64 13.19 9.05 -7.58
C ARG A 64 11.83 9.45 -7.06
N VAL A 65 11.70 9.39 -5.74
CA VAL A 65 10.48 9.76 -5.00
C VAL A 65 10.03 11.20 -5.30
N ARG A 66 10.95 12.10 -5.62
CA ARG A 66 10.65 13.49 -6.00
C ARG A 66 10.01 13.66 -7.37
N ASP A 67 10.11 12.65 -8.24
CA ASP A 67 9.63 12.74 -9.62
C ASP A 67 8.11 12.55 -9.71
N VAL A 68 7.49 12.02 -8.64
CA VAL A 68 6.05 11.73 -8.56
C VAL A 68 5.51 12.33 -7.26
N PRO A 69 4.32 12.96 -7.25
CA PRO A 69 3.72 13.42 -6.00
C PRO A 69 3.45 12.25 -5.04
N ARG A 70 3.53 12.54 -3.74
CA ARG A 70 3.12 11.57 -2.72
C ARG A 70 1.63 11.33 -2.84
N SER A 71 1.24 10.07 -2.89
CA SER A 71 -0.18 9.72 -2.94
C SER A 71 -0.85 9.97 -1.59
N ALA A 72 -2.04 10.57 -1.63
CA ALA A 72 -2.94 10.71 -0.48
C ALA A 72 -3.46 9.35 -0.02
N THR A 73 -3.38 8.31 -0.85
CA THR A 73 -4.00 7.02 -0.61
C THR A 73 -3.00 5.87 -0.47
N VAL A 74 -1.71 6.18 -0.32
CA VAL A 74 -0.64 5.18 -0.21
C VAL A 74 -0.82 4.16 0.90
N PHE A 75 -1.60 4.51 1.92
CA PHE A 75 -1.86 3.64 3.05
C PHE A 75 -3.30 3.10 3.12
N ASN A 76 -4.17 3.44 2.16
CA ASN A 76 -5.54 2.91 2.06
C ASN A 76 -5.90 2.44 0.65
N LEU A 77 -4.94 2.39 -0.28
CA LEU A 77 -5.10 1.85 -1.64
C LEU A 77 -6.30 2.42 -2.40
N GLY A 78 -6.58 3.71 -2.21
CA GLY A 78 -7.67 4.41 -2.90
C GLY A 78 -9.01 4.36 -2.18
N TYR A 79 -9.09 3.75 -0.98
CA TYR A 79 -10.33 3.66 -0.22
C TYR A 79 -10.69 4.99 0.46
N THR A 80 -11.25 5.90 -0.34
CA THR A 80 -11.69 7.26 0.05
C THR A 80 -13.08 7.26 0.68
N GLU A 81 -13.52 8.43 1.15
CA GLU A 81 -14.88 8.62 1.66
C GLU A 81 -15.94 8.40 0.57
N GLU A 82 -15.63 8.76 -0.68
CA GLU A 82 -16.49 8.48 -1.82
C GLU A 82 -16.66 6.96 -2.02
N GLU A 83 -15.55 6.21 -1.99
CA GLU A 83 -15.58 4.75 -2.11
C GLU A 83 -16.33 4.09 -0.95
N ALA A 84 -16.22 4.65 0.26
CA ALA A 84 -16.98 4.17 1.42
C ALA A 84 -18.49 4.40 1.31
N ARG A 85 -18.96 5.36 0.50
CA ARG A 85 -20.40 5.50 0.20
C ARG A 85 -20.90 4.36 -0.68
N HIS A 86 -20.05 3.82 -1.56
CA HIS A 86 -20.38 2.65 -2.37
C HIS A 86 -20.30 1.36 -1.55
N TYR A 87 -19.34 1.26 -0.63
CA TYR A 87 -19.09 0.07 0.19
C TYR A 87 -19.23 0.34 1.70
N PRO A 88 -20.42 0.72 2.19
CA PRO A 88 -20.61 1.16 3.58
C PRO A 88 -20.30 0.06 4.60
N TRP A 89 -20.50 -1.22 4.25
CA TRP A 89 -20.16 -2.34 5.12
C TRP A 89 -18.66 -2.48 5.36
N VAL A 90 -17.82 -2.13 4.38
CA VAL A 90 -16.35 -2.14 4.53
C VAL A 90 -15.92 -1.05 5.51
N ALA A 91 -16.53 0.14 5.43
CA ALA A 91 -16.29 1.21 6.39
C ALA A 91 -16.73 0.82 7.82
N ALA A 92 -17.90 0.18 7.95
CA ALA A 92 -18.38 -0.29 9.25
C ALA A 92 -17.45 -1.32 9.91
N LEU A 93 -16.94 -2.28 9.13
CA LEU A 93 -16.00 -3.31 9.62
C LEU A 93 -14.59 -2.76 9.88
N SER A 94 -14.18 -1.72 9.15
CA SER A 94 -12.83 -1.14 9.27
C SER A 94 -12.72 -0.03 10.33
N GLY A 95 -13.83 0.36 10.96
CA GLY A 95 -13.86 1.49 11.90
C GLY A 95 -13.76 2.86 11.22
N GLY A 96 -14.26 2.97 9.98
CA GLY A 96 -14.19 4.15 9.12
C GLY A 96 -13.13 4.06 8.02
N THR A 97 -13.02 5.11 7.20
CA THR A 97 -11.94 5.22 6.20
C THR A 97 -10.68 5.77 6.85
N ARG A 98 -9.51 5.43 6.31
CA ARG A 98 -8.22 6.00 6.75
C ARG A 98 -8.06 7.50 6.38
N GLY A 99 -9.08 8.13 5.79
CA GLY A 99 -8.99 9.51 5.29
C GLY A 99 -7.92 9.70 4.20
N ASP A 100 -7.49 10.95 4.02
CA ASP A 100 -6.49 11.46 3.04
C ASP A 100 -5.04 10.97 3.24
N GLY A 101 -4.84 9.89 3.99
CA GLY A 101 -3.52 9.27 4.18
C GLY A 101 -2.62 9.93 5.22
N ASN A 102 -3.09 10.91 6.00
CA ASN A 102 -2.31 11.51 7.07
C ASN A 102 -2.06 10.51 8.23
N PRO A 103 -0.82 10.04 8.47
CA PRO A 103 -0.53 9.03 9.48
C PRO A 103 -0.79 9.50 10.92
N ARG A 104 -0.95 10.81 11.16
CA ARG A 104 -1.17 11.38 12.50
C ARG A 104 -2.64 11.40 12.93
N ARG A 105 -3.60 11.32 12.02
CA ARG A 105 -5.03 11.47 12.34
C ARG A 105 -5.67 10.24 12.99
N PHE A 106 -5.16 9.03 12.73
CA PHE A 106 -5.66 7.80 13.37
C PHE A 106 -5.44 7.79 14.89
N ARG A 107 -4.31 8.32 15.35
CA ARG A 107 -3.98 8.34 16.79
C ARG A 107 -4.90 9.25 17.61
N ALA A 108 -5.57 10.21 16.96
CA ALA A 108 -6.53 11.11 17.59
C ALA A 108 -7.94 10.51 17.72
N GLY A 109 -8.28 9.45 16.95
CA GLY A 109 -9.60 8.83 16.93
C GLY A 109 -9.82 7.71 17.96
N ALA A 110 -8.77 7.23 18.62
CA ALA A 110 -8.84 6.12 19.59
C ALA A 110 -9.45 6.51 20.97
N GLY A 111 -10.15 7.64 21.06
CA GLY A 111 -10.72 8.18 22.30
C GLY A 111 -12.25 8.22 22.37
N ALA A 112 -12.98 7.85 21.31
CA ALA A 112 -14.44 7.88 21.32
C ALA A 112 -14.99 6.57 20.76
N VAL A 113 -15.37 5.66 21.66
CA VAL A 113 -16.24 4.54 21.33
C VAL A 113 -17.66 5.11 21.17
N PRO A 114 -18.32 4.99 20.01
CA PRO A 114 -19.72 5.37 19.91
C PRO A 114 -20.54 4.35 20.72
N GLY A 115 -21.36 4.85 21.65
CA GLY A 115 -22.32 4.03 22.38
C GLY A 115 -23.37 3.39 21.45
N PRO A 116 -24.09 2.37 21.92
CA PRO A 116 -25.03 1.64 21.10
C PRO A 116 -26.12 2.58 20.58
N VAL A 117 -26.36 2.52 19.27
CA VAL A 117 -27.49 3.19 18.60
C VAL A 117 -28.77 2.60 19.18
N ALA A 118 -29.54 3.43 19.89
CA ALA A 118 -30.91 3.11 20.27
C ALA A 118 -31.72 2.89 18.98
N GLN A 119 -32.34 1.72 18.86
CA GLN A 119 -33.38 1.49 17.88
C GLN A 119 -34.67 2.04 18.47
N ASP A 120 -35.14 3.15 17.93
CA ASP A 120 -36.45 3.69 18.23
C ASP A 120 -37.50 2.83 17.51
N GLY A 121 -38.38 2.20 18.29
CA GLY A 121 -39.52 1.39 17.84
C GLY A 121 -40.31 0.87 19.03
#